data_AF-A0A845GL90-F1
#
_entry.id   AF-A0A845GL90-F1
#
_cell.length_a   1.000
_cell.length_b   1.000
_cell.length_c   1.000
_cell.angle_alpha   90.00
_cell.angle_beta   90.00
_cell.angle_gamma   90.00
#
_symmetry.space_group_name_H-M   'P 1'
#
loop_
_entity.id
_entity.type
_entity.pdbx_description
1 polymer ?
#
loop_
_entity_poly.entity_id
_entity_poly.type
_entity_poly.pdbx_seq_one_letter_code
_entity_poly.pdbx_strand_id
1 'polypeptide(L)'
;MTDHVFEVTWNGSASPDWTFDGQNKPEKMKVKPGEKIHFKFFPGLAIGDRLYQAVLLSGNETAAEDASPFGRPFPLVLESDNLLTVGKRHGVWGFCIVFSINEGVDKTRFFFVPDPELQVGSRP
;
A
#
# COMPACT_ATOMS: atom_id res chain seq x y z
N MET A 1 14.68 -14.26 4.07
CA MET A 1 13.89 -13.03 4.25
C MET A 1 13.38 -12.70 2.86
N THR A 2 12.06 -12.66 2.68
CA THR A 2 11.44 -12.44 1.37
C THR A 2 11.01 -10.98 1.30
N ASP A 3 11.31 -10.34 0.18
CA ASP A 3 10.84 -9.00 -0.14
C ASP A 3 9.64 -9.15 -1.08
N HIS A 4 8.51 -8.58 -0.69
CA HIS A 4 7.26 -8.56 -1.45
C HIS A 4 7.12 -7.23 -2.18
N VAL A 5 6.30 -7.19 -3.23
CA VAL A 5 6.00 -5.97 -3.99
C VAL A 5 4.50 -5.71 -3.96
N PHE A 6 4.12 -4.54 -3.46
CA PHE A 6 2.77 -3.98 -3.60
C PHE A 6 2.84 -2.86 -4.65
N GLU A 7 2.25 -3.10 -5.81
CA GLU A 7 2.33 -2.16 -6.93
C GLU A 7 0.95 -1.59 -7.24
N VAL A 8 0.85 -0.26 -7.28
CA VAL A 8 -0.33 0.47 -7.72
C VAL A 8 -0.07 1.02 -9.11
N THR A 9 -0.94 0.72 -10.06
CA THR A 9 -0.87 1.25 -11.42
C THR A 9 -2.06 2.16 -11.70
N TRP A 10 -1.84 3.16 -12.55
CA TRP A 10 -2.87 4.10 -12.96
C TRP A 10 -2.70 4.44 -14.43
N ASN A 11 -3.78 4.34 -15.19
CA ASN A 11 -3.81 4.51 -16.64
C ASN A 11 -4.73 5.67 -17.06
N GLY A 12 -4.89 6.68 -16.20
CA GLY A 12 -5.81 7.80 -16.44
C GLY A 12 -7.25 7.56 -15.95
N SER A 13 -7.57 6.36 -15.44
CA SER A 13 -8.90 6.01 -14.94
C SER A 13 -9.26 6.71 -13.62
N ALA A 14 -10.53 6.65 -13.21
CA ALA A 14 -10.95 7.12 -11.89
C ALA A 14 -10.56 6.14 -10.75
N SER A 15 -10.18 4.91 -11.08
CA SER A 15 -9.96 3.83 -10.12
C SER A 15 -8.62 3.14 -10.43
N PRO A 16 -7.59 3.38 -9.60
CA PRO A 16 -6.28 2.75 -9.79
C PRO A 16 -6.39 1.22 -9.68
N ASP A 17 -5.52 0.52 -10.41
CA ASP A 17 -5.36 -0.92 -10.31
C ASP A 17 -4.19 -1.25 -9.37
N TRP A 18 -4.14 -2.46 -8.82
CA TRP A 18 -3.04 -2.86 -7.94
C TRP A 18 -2.77 -4.36 -7.95
N THR A 19 -1.53 -4.70 -7.65
CA THR A 19 -1.06 -6.08 -7.55
C THR A 19 -0.22 -6.30 -6.30
N PHE A 20 -0.16 -7.55 -5.85
CA PHE A 20 0.76 -8.00 -4.81
C PHE A 20 1.53 -9.21 -5.32
N ASP A 21 2.86 -9.11 -5.38
CA ASP A 21 3.76 -10.09 -6.00
C ASP A 21 3.32 -10.50 -7.41
N GLY A 22 2.82 -9.53 -8.19
CA GLY A 22 2.32 -9.72 -9.55
C GLY A 22 0.91 -10.33 -9.65
N GLN A 23 0.28 -10.72 -8.54
CA GLN A 23 -1.12 -11.17 -8.53
C GLN A 23 -2.06 -9.97 -8.51
N ASN A 24 -3.06 -9.95 -9.40
CA ASN A 24 -4.05 -8.88 -9.44
C ASN A 24 -5.02 -9.00 -8.26
N LYS A 25 -5.02 -7.98 -7.38
CA LYS A 25 -5.92 -7.83 -6.22
C LYS A 25 -6.23 -9.15 -5.48
N PRO A 26 -5.21 -9.88 -4.99
CA PRO A 26 -5.46 -11.12 -4.27
C PRO A 26 -6.33 -10.83 -3.03
N GLU A 27 -7.26 -11.75 -2.73
CA GLU A 27 -8.12 -11.65 -1.54
C GLU A 27 -7.29 -11.50 -0.26
N LYS A 28 -6.14 -12.19 -0.19
CA LYS A 28 -5.29 -12.28 1.00
C LYS A 28 -3.81 -12.18 0.64
N MET A 29 -3.12 -11.21 1.22
CA MET A 29 -1.67 -11.07 1.13
C MET A 29 -1.03 -11.69 2.37
N LYS A 30 -0.43 -12.87 2.24
CA LYS A 30 0.17 -13.60 3.36
C LYS A 30 1.63 -13.19 3.54
N VAL A 31 1.97 -12.69 4.72
CA VAL A 31 3.33 -12.24 5.06
C VAL A 31 3.71 -12.68 6.47
N LYS A 32 4.99 -12.56 6.80
CA LYS A 32 5.55 -12.83 8.12
C LYS A 32 6.17 -11.60 8.75
N PRO A 33 6.22 -11.55 10.09
CA PRO A 33 7.06 -10.60 10.80
C PRO A 33 8.50 -10.55 10.26
N GLY A 34 8.99 -9.35 10.00
CA GLY A 34 10.33 -9.09 9.48
C GLY A 34 10.48 -9.23 7.95
N GLU A 35 9.49 -9.75 7.23
CA GLU A 35 9.45 -9.62 5.77
C GLU A 35 9.24 -8.15 5.39
N LYS A 36 9.61 -7.80 4.16
CA LYS A 36 9.51 -6.41 3.68
C LYS A 36 8.48 -6.33 2.56
N ILE A 37 7.78 -5.21 2.48
CA ILE A 37 6.87 -4.90 1.38
C ILE A 37 7.35 -3.62 0.73
N HIS A 38 7.63 -3.72 -0.56
CA HIS A 38 8.01 -2.61 -1.41
C HIS A 38 6.76 -2.03 -2.06
N PHE A 39 6.35 -0.85 -1.60
CA PHE A 39 5.26 -0.08 -2.19
C PHE A 39 5.79 0.72 -3.37
N LYS A 40 5.28 0.38 -4.56
CA LYS A 40 5.59 1.04 -5.83
C LYS A 40 4.34 1.70 -6.37
N PHE A 41 4.43 2.99 -6.65
CA PHE A 41 3.29 3.77 -7.14
C PHE A 41 3.53 4.24 -8.57
N PHE A 42 2.57 3.92 -9.43
CA PHE A 42 2.44 4.37 -10.82
C PHE A 42 3.73 4.20 -11.65
N PRO A 43 4.24 2.96 -11.77
CA PRO A 43 5.26 2.68 -12.77
C PRO A 43 4.70 3.05 -14.15
N GLY A 44 5.37 3.97 -14.85
CA GLY A 44 4.94 4.41 -16.19
C GLY A 44 3.95 5.58 -16.21
N LEU A 45 3.93 6.45 -15.19
CA LEU A 45 3.28 7.76 -15.32
C LEU A 45 3.70 8.49 -16.59
N ALA A 46 2.76 9.21 -17.19
CA ALA A 46 3.06 10.09 -18.31
C ALA A 46 4.10 11.14 -17.91
N ILE A 47 4.92 11.56 -18.87
CA ILE A 47 5.94 12.58 -18.64
C ILE A 47 5.26 13.87 -18.15
N GLY A 48 5.65 14.33 -16.97
CA GLY A 48 5.08 15.52 -16.32
C GLY A 48 4.14 15.19 -15.16
N ASP A 49 3.62 13.97 -15.10
CA ASP A 49 2.78 13.53 -13.98
C ASP A 49 3.64 12.98 -12.84
N ARG A 50 3.24 13.25 -11.60
CA ARG A 50 3.96 12.76 -10.42
C ARG A 50 3.01 12.44 -9.28
N LEU A 51 3.34 11.39 -8.53
CA LEU A 51 2.81 11.20 -7.19
C LEU A 51 3.22 12.40 -6.33
N TYR A 52 2.24 13.11 -5.79
CA TYR A 52 2.49 14.23 -4.89
C TYR A 52 2.59 13.75 -3.44
N GLN A 53 1.62 12.96 -3.00
CA GLN A 53 1.59 12.39 -1.65
C GLN A 53 0.78 11.09 -1.66
N ALA A 54 1.26 10.06 -0.95
CA ALA A 54 0.49 8.88 -0.60
C ALA A 54 0.46 8.70 0.93
N VAL A 55 -0.67 8.23 1.45
CA VAL A 55 -0.90 7.95 2.86
C VAL A 55 -1.55 6.59 2.99
N LEU A 56 -0.95 5.72 3.81
CA LEU A 56 -1.51 4.43 4.15
C LEU A 56 -2.24 4.53 5.50
N LEU A 57 -3.54 4.23 5.43
CA LEU A 57 -4.42 4.05 6.55
C LEU A 57 -4.61 2.55 6.81
N SER A 58 -4.61 2.10 8.06
CA SER A 58 -4.69 0.68 8.38
C SER A 58 -5.35 0.45 9.73
N GLY A 59 -5.87 -0.77 9.91
CA GLY A 59 -6.47 -1.23 11.15
C GLY A 59 -6.33 -2.74 11.28
N ASN A 60 -6.31 -3.22 12.51
CA ASN A 60 -6.38 -4.65 12.80
C ASN A 60 -7.85 -5.06 13.00
N GLU A 61 -8.24 -6.22 12.46
CA GLU A 61 -9.61 -6.72 12.60
C GLU A 61 -10.01 -6.98 14.07
N THR A 62 -9.04 -7.34 14.91
CA THR A 62 -9.27 -7.82 16.29
C THR A 62 -8.85 -6.85 17.39
N ALA A 63 -8.15 -5.76 17.06
CA ALA A 63 -7.60 -4.83 18.06
C ALA A 63 -7.66 -3.37 17.60
N ALA A 64 -8.17 -2.50 18.48
CA ALA A 64 -8.37 -1.07 18.20
C ALA A 64 -7.13 -0.19 18.42
N GLU A 65 -6.07 -0.70 19.07
CA GLU A 65 -5.04 0.18 19.67
C GLU A 65 -3.76 0.35 18.82
N ASP A 66 -3.47 -0.57 17.89
CA ASP A 66 -2.34 -0.42 16.96
C ASP A 66 -2.84 -0.30 15.53
N ALA A 67 -2.61 0.87 14.95
CA ALA A 67 -3.18 1.23 13.66
C ALA A 67 -2.33 0.78 12.46
N SER A 68 -1.28 -0.04 12.60
CA SER A 68 -0.45 -0.44 11.45
C SER A 68 0.27 -1.80 11.58
N PRO A 69 0.31 -2.60 10.50
CA PRO A 69 1.10 -3.83 10.45
C PRO A 69 2.63 -3.57 10.36
N PHE A 70 3.08 -2.33 10.18
CA PHE A 70 4.50 -2.00 9.91
C PHE A 70 5.29 -1.48 11.12
N GLY A 71 4.70 -1.50 12.32
CA GLY A 71 5.40 -1.14 13.57
C GLY A 71 5.91 0.31 13.64
N ARG A 72 5.28 1.22 12.89
CA ARG A 72 5.60 2.66 12.83
C ARG A 72 4.40 3.50 13.31
N PRO A 73 4.63 4.75 13.76
CA PRO A 73 3.54 5.66 14.10
C PRO A 73 2.64 5.91 12.87
N PHE A 74 1.35 6.07 13.13
CA PHE A 74 0.27 6.10 12.14
C PHE A 74 -0.38 7.50 12.09
N PRO A 75 -0.84 8.00 10.92
CA PRO A 75 -0.84 7.39 9.59
C PRO A 75 0.54 7.35 8.93
N LEU A 76 0.73 6.42 7.97
CA LEU A 76 2.02 6.29 7.27
C LEU A 76 2.03 7.12 6.00
N VAL A 77 2.94 8.09 5.92
CA VAL A 77 3.23 8.80 4.66
C VAL A 77 4.12 7.91 3.81
N LEU A 78 3.67 7.63 2.57
CA LEU A 78 4.42 6.89 1.56
C LEU A 78 4.89 7.86 0.48
N GLU A 79 6.20 7.90 0.29
CA GLU A 79 6.88 8.38 -0.91
C GLU A 79 6.74 7.36 -2.06
N SER A 80 7.12 7.76 -3.28
CA SER A 80 6.97 6.96 -4.51
C SER A 80 7.65 5.60 -4.49
N ASP A 81 8.68 5.44 -3.66
CA ASP A 81 9.48 4.23 -3.51
C ASP A 81 9.66 3.91 -2.02
N ASN A 82 8.77 3.10 -1.44
CA ASN A 82 8.81 2.82 0.00
C ASN A 82 9.00 1.35 0.33
N LEU A 83 10.03 1.05 1.12
CA LEU A 83 10.26 -0.29 1.65
C LEU A 83 9.89 -0.33 3.14
N LEU A 84 8.75 -0.95 3.45
CA LEU A 84 8.28 -1.10 4.82
C LEU A 84 8.56 -2.51 5.34
N THR A 85 8.92 -2.62 6.62
CA THR A 85 9.13 -3.91 7.28
C THR A 85 7.87 -4.30 8.04
N VAL A 86 7.39 -5.52 7.83
CA VAL A 86 6.26 -6.09 8.58
C VAL A 86 6.65 -6.23 10.04
N GLY A 87 5.84 -5.67 10.92
CA GLY A 87 6.01 -5.67 12.36
C GLY A 87 5.80 -7.05 12.98
N LYS A 88 5.91 -7.11 14.30
CA LYS A 88 5.83 -8.37 15.06
C LYS A 88 4.39 -8.83 15.34
N ARG A 89 3.41 -7.96 15.16
CA ARG A 89 2.02 -8.24 15.54
C ARG A 89 1.33 -9.10 14.47
N HIS A 90 0.80 -10.23 14.92
CA HIS A 90 0.08 -11.18 14.08
C HIS A 90 -1.37 -10.73 13.91
N GLY A 91 -2.04 -11.27 12.88
CA GLY A 91 -3.47 -11.06 12.65
C GLY A 91 -3.78 -10.57 11.25
N VAL A 92 -5.05 -10.26 11.04
CA VAL A 92 -5.58 -9.72 9.79
C VAL A 92 -5.62 -8.20 9.88
N TRP A 93 -5.03 -7.57 8.87
CA TRP A 93 -4.88 -6.13 8.78
C TRP A 93 -5.52 -5.65 7.49
N GLY A 94 -6.57 -4.83 7.60
CA GLY A 94 -7.08 -4.07 6.49
C GLY A 94 -6.28 -2.78 6.32
N PHE A 95 -6.04 -2.36 5.09
CA PHE A 95 -5.52 -1.03 4.83
C PHE A 95 -6.21 -0.34 3.65
N CYS A 96 -5.97 0.95 3.52
CA CYS A 96 -6.38 1.78 2.40
C CYS A 96 -5.21 2.72 2.09
N ILE A 97 -4.88 2.88 0.83
CA ILE A 97 -3.86 3.86 0.42
C ILE A 97 -4.57 4.99 -0.31
N VAL A 98 -4.52 6.19 0.26
CA VAL A 98 -5.02 7.41 -0.38
C VAL A 98 -3.84 8.15 -0.96
N PHE A 99 -3.96 8.62 -2.19
CA PHE A 99 -2.87 9.35 -2.83
C PHE A 99 -3.37 10.45 -3.75
N SER A 100 -2.48 11.39 -4.02
CA SER A 100 -2.68 12.49 -4.94
C SER A 100 -1.68 12.41 -6.08
N ILE A 101 -2.17 12.61 -7.30
CA ILE A 101 -1.36 12.72 -8.52
C ILE A 101 -1.52 14.16 -9.02
N ASN A 102 -0.41 14.80 -9.35
CA ASN A 102 -0.41 16.03 -10.12
C ASN A 102 -0.35 15.65 -11.61
N GLU A 103 -1.44 15.91 -12.33
CA GLU A 103 -1.55 15.79 -13.79
C GLU A 103 -1.09 17.13 -14.42
N GLY A 104 0.05 17.14 -15.12
CA GLY A 104 0.63 18.37 -15.67
C GLY A 104 0.95 19.46 -14.62
N VAL A 105 0.86 20.74 -15.00
CA VAL A 105 1.33 21.86 -14.16
C VAL A 105 0.33 22.26 -13.05
N ASP A 106 -0.98 22.11 -13.25
CA ASP A 106 -1.98 22.77 -12.38
C ASP A 106 -3.19 21.90 -11.94
N LYS A 107 -3.16 20.58 -12.11
CA LYS A 107 -4.32 19.73 -11.73
C LYS A 107 -3.94 18.61 -10.77
N THR A 108 -4.40 18.72 -9.53
CA THR A 108 -4.30 17.64 -8.54
C THR A 108 -5.57 16.79 -8.54
N ARG A 109 -5.40 15.47 -8.59
CA ARG A 109 -6.48 14.50 -8.42
C ARG A 109 -6.16 13.55 -7.28
N PHE A 110 -7.22 13.15 -6.57
CA PHE A 110 -7.14 12.21 -5.47
C PHE A 110 -7.72 10.86 -5.88
N PHE A 111 -7.07 9.81 -5.41
CA PHE A 111 -7.45 8.43 -5.67
C PHE A 111 -7.19 7.60 -4.41
N PHE A 112 -7.73 6.39 -4.39
CA PHE A 112 -7.45 5.45 -3.34
C PHE A 112 -7.48 4.02 -3.84
N VAL A 113 -6.72 3.16 -3.16
CA VAL A 113 -6.83 1.70 -3.26
C VAL A 113 -7.62 1.21 -2.06
N PRO A 114 -8.85 0.69 -2.26
CA PRO A 114 -9.68 0.21 -1.16
C PRO A 114 -9.29 -1.20 -0.72
N ASP A 115 -9.30 -1.37 0.61
CA ASP A 115 -9.41 -2.63 1.33
C ASP A 115 -8.44 -3.77 0.98
N PRO A 116 -7.13 -3.57 0.70
CA PRO A 116 -6.23 -4.72 0.67
C PRO A 116 -6.10 -5.34 2.07
N GLU A 117 -6.11 -6.67 2.12
CA GLU A 117 -5.98 -7.44 3.36
C GLU A 117 -4.60 -8.09 3.48
N LEU A 118 -3.88 -7.75 4.55
CA LEU A 118 -2.60 -8.33 4.92
C LEU A 118 -2.78 -9.30 6.09
N GLN A 119 -2.44 -10.57 5.88
CA GLN A 119 -2.44 -11.60 6.90
C GLN A 119 -1.03 -11.81 7.43
N VAL A 120 -0.76 -11.26 8.63
CA VAL A 120 0.56 -11.33 9.26
C VAL A 120 0.65 -12.58 10.13
N GLY A 121 1.63 -13.43 9.82
CA GLY A 121 1.90 -14.66 10.56
C GLY A 121 0.99 -15.82 10.19
N SER A 122 0.12 -15.66 9.20
CA SER A 122 -0.55 -16.80 8.55
C SER A 122 0.45 -17.51 7.65
N ARG A 123 0.78 -18.77 7.92
CA ARG A 123 1.25 -19.70 6.88
C ARG A 123 0.27 -20.87 6.79
N PRO A 124 0.25 -21.63 5.69
CA PRO A 124 -0.20 -23.01 5.74
C PRO A 124 0.55 -23.79 6.83
#